data_AF-A0A917FWX8-F1
#
_entry.id   AF-A0A917FWX8-F1
#
_cell.length_a   1.000
_cell.length_b   1.000
_cell.length_c   1.000
_cell.angle_alpha   90.00
_cell.angle_beta   90.00
_cell.angle_gamma   90.00
#
_symmetry.space_group_name_H-M   'P 1'
#
loop_
_entity.id
_entity.type
_entity.pdbx_description
1 polymer ?
#
loop_
_entity_poly.entity_id
_entity_poly.type
_entity_poly.pdbx_seq_one_letter_code
_entity_poly.pdbx_strand_id
1 'polypeptide(L)'
;MADSKNDDRLCIRCGHLTEKKDMYCISCGAPVTNRCLSVGTLLGDPCSYVCNEQTAFCPRCGSHTAFYQAGLVSSPYPENKVLQTDELDEMNWFNHRFFLDD
;
A
#
# COMPACT_ATOMS: atom_id res chain seq x y z
N MET A 1 24.62 -21.92 -19.36
CA MET A 1 24.94 -20.56 -18.88
C MET A 1 23.60 -19.84 -18.76
N ALA A 2 23.17 -19.52 -17.54
CA ALA A 2 21.88 -18.89 -17.33
C ALA A 2 22.02 -17.40 -17.65
N ASP A 3 21.35 -16.96 -18.72
CA ASP A 3 21.17 -15.54 -19.04
C ASP A 3 20.43 -14.89 -17.88
N SER A 4 21.19 -14.36 -16.94
CA SER A 4 20.69 -13.53 -15.85
C SER A 4 20.29 -12.23 -16.52
N LYS A 5 19.04 -12.16 -16.99
CA LYS A 5 18.41 -10.92 -17.43
C LYS A 5 18.55 -9.93 -16.30
N ASN A 6 19.52 -9.02 -16.42
CA ASN A 6 19.71 -7.92 -15.50
C ASN A 6 18.48 -7.03 -15.67
N ASP A 7 17.50 -7.23 -14.79
CA ASP A 7 16.25 -6.46 -14.77
C ASP A 7 16.53 -5.15 -14.04
N ASP A 8 17.42 -4.35 -14.65
CA ASP A 8 17.86 -3.07 -14.14
C ASP A 8 16.71 -2.07 -14.24
N ARG A 9 16.45 -1.35 -13.14
CA ARG A 9 15.38 -0.36 -13.06
C ARG A 9 15.94 1.04 -12.95
N LEU A 10 15.32 1.97 -13.66
CA LEU A 10 15.68 3.38 -13.57
C LEU A 10 14.92 4.03 -12.41
N CYS A 11 15.63 4.76 -11.57
CA CYS A 11 14.98 5.57 -10.55
C CYS A 11 14.15 6.67 -11.22
N ILE A 12 12.85 6.72 -10.94
CA ILE A 12 11.94 7.71 -11.53
C ILE A 12 12.29 9.14 -11.11
N ARG A 13 12.95 9.33 -9.96
CA ARG A 13 13.31 10.66 -9.45
C ARG A 13 14.55 11.25 -10.12
N CYS A 14 15.61 10.45 -10.28
CA CYS A 14 16.92 10.94 -10.73
C CYS A 14 17.49 10.23 -11.96
N GLY A 15 16.83 9.20 -12.46
CA GLY A 15 17.28 8.41 -13.62
C GLY A 15 18.45 7.47 -13.34
N HIS A 16 18.88 7.30 -12.09
CA HIS A 16 19.98 6.39 -11.76
C HIS A 16 19.58 4.92 -11.99
N LEU A 17 20.48 4.16 -12.61
CA LEU A 17 20.36 2.71 -12.77
C LEU A 17 20.45 2.05 -11.39
N THR A 18 19.41 1.32 -11.01
CA THR A 18 19.31 0.64 -9.72
C THR A 18 19.06 -0.84 -9.95
N GLU A 19 19.71 -1.68 -9.16
CA GLU A 19 19.50 -3.12 -9.22
C GLU A 19 18.12 -3.47 -8.64
N LYS A 20 17.46 -4.50 -9.19
CA LYS A 20 16.12 -4.92 -8.71
C LYS A 20 16.08 -5.32 -7.23
N LYS A 21 17.22 -5.70 -6.66
CA LYS A 21 17.34 -6.09 -5.26
C LYS A 21 17.26 -4.89 -4.31
N ASP A 22 17.57 -3.69 -4.81
CA ASP A 22 17.56 -2.48 -4.01
C ASP A 22 16.13 -1.95 -3.84
N MET A 23 15.74 -1.71 -2.58
CA MET A 23 14.46 -1.09 -2.27
C MET A 23 14.46 0.42 -2.51
N TYR A 24 15.64 1.04 -2.43
CA TYR A 24 15.83 2.48 -2.52
C TYR A 24 17.00 2.81 -3.47
N CYS A 25 16.88 3.91 -4.18
CA CYS A 25 17.93 4.41 -5.06
C CYS A 25 19.13 4.87 -4.24
N ILE A 26 20.31 4.31 -4.51
CA ILE A 26 21.56 4.67 -3.81
C ILE A 26 21.98 6.13 -4.01
N SER A 27 21.55 6.76 -5.10
CA SER A 27 21.92 8.13 -5.43
C SER A 27 21.03 9.17 -4.75
N CYS A 28 19.72 8.93 -4.68
CA CYS A 28 18.76 9.94 -4.21
C CYS A 28 17.88 9.50 -3.03
N GLY A 29 17.93 8.24 -2.63
CA GLY A 29 17.13 7.66 -1.55
C GLY A 29 15.65 7.43 -1.87
N ALA A 30 15.21 7.72 -3.10
CA ALA A 30 13.82 7.48 -3.51
C ALA A 30 13.52 5.97 -3.59
N PRO A 31 12.30 5.52 -3.24
CA PRO A 31 11.92 4.12 -3.40
C PRO A 31 11.96 3.72 -4.88
N VAL A 32 12.51 2.54 -5.17
CA VAL A 32 12.60 2.00 -6.55
C VAL A 32 11.34 1.24 -6.93
N THR A 33 10.68 0.63 -5.94
CA THR A 33 9.47 -0.16 -6.14
C THR A 33 8.29 0.49 -5.44
N ASN A 34 7.21 0.68 -6.19
CA ASN A 34 5.99 1.22 -5.60
C ASN A 34 5.29 0.11 -4.83
N ARG A 35 5.21 0.24 -3.50
CA ARG A 35 4.57 -0.73 -2.62
C ARG A 35 3.54 -0.06 -1.73
N CYS A 36 2.52 -0.82 -1.37
CA CYS A 36 1.60 -0.41 -0.32
C CYS A 36 2.33 -0.32 1.04
N LEU A 37 1.99 0.71 1.81
CA LEU A 37 2.55 0.97 3.14
C LEU A 37 1.56 0.74 4.27
N SER A 38 0.48 0.00 4.00
CA SER A 38 -0.51 -0.35 5.03
C SER A 38 0.13 -1.28 6.06
N VAL A 39 0.28 -0.80 7.29
CA VAL A 39 0.85 -1.54 8.43
C VAL A 39 -0.08 -2.62 9.00
N GLY A 40 -1.29 -2.77 8.47
CA GLY A 40 -2.31 -3.66 9.01
C GLY A 40 -3.02 -3.06 10.23
N THR A 41 -3.89 -3.84 10.85
CA THR A 41 -4.57 -3.55 12.12
C THR A 41 -4.41 -4.76 13.06
N LEU A 42 -5.02 -4.74 14.24
CA LEU A 42 -5.03 -5.90 15.16
C LEU A 42 -5.61 -7.17 14.52
N LEU A 43 -6.54 -6.99 13.59
CA LEU A 43 -7.29 -8.07 12.93
C LEU A 43 -6.95 -8.23 11.45
N GLY A 44 -6.29 -7.24 10.83
CA GLY A 44 -5.96 -7.22 9.42
C GLY A 44 -4.46 -7.24 9.14
N ASP A 45 -4.03 -8.11 8.24
CA ASP A 45 -2.62 -8.23 7.85
C ASP A 45 -2.07 -6.95 7.18
N PRO A 46 -0.77 -6.65 7.35
CA PRO A 46 -0.11 -5.59 6.61
C PRO A 46 -0.16 -5.87 5.09
N CYS A 47 -0.46 -4.83 4.31
CA CYS A 47 -0.51 -4.94 2.86
C CYS A 47 0.83 -4.55 2.25
N SER A 48 1.53 -5.53 1.67
CA SER A 48 2.82 -5.37 0.99
C SER A 48 2.71 -5.46 -0.55
N TYR A 49 1.51 -5.24 -1.09
CA TYR A 49 1.25 -5.37 -2.52
C TYR A 49 2.11 -4.39 -3.35
N VAL A 50 2.78 -4.92 -4.37
CA VAL A 50 3.56 -4.13 -5.34
C VAL A 50 2.58 -3.48 -6.32
N CYS A 51 2.53 -2.16 -6.27
CA CYS A 51 1.63 -1.33 -7.06
C CYS A 51 2.32 -0.85 -8.34
N ASN A 52 1.54 -0.37 -9.31
CA ASN A 52 2.08 0.23 -10.53
C ASN A 52 2.78 1.57 -10.20
N GLU A 53 3.76 1.96 -11.00
CA GLU A 53 4.58 3.17 -10.75
C GLU A 53 3.77 4.48 -10.76
N GLN A 54 2.62 4.51 -11.43
CA GLN A 54 1.76 5.71 -11.52
C GLN A 54 0.65 5.75 -10.46
N THR A 55 0.59 4.75 -9.56
CA THR A 55 -0.52 4.63 -8.61
C THR A 55 -0.22 5.33 -7.28
N ALA A 56 -1.07 6.29 -6.90
CA ALA A 56 -1.01 6.97 -5.61
C ALA A 56 -1.55 6.10 -4.46
N PHE A 57 -2.51 5.22 -4.77
CA PHE A 57 -3.20 4.36 -3.79
C PHE A 57 -3.07 2.88 -4.17
N CYS A 58 -3.05 2.03 -3.16
CA CYS A 58 -3.05 0.59 -3.33
C CYS A 58 -4.41 0.11 -3.86
N PRO A 59 -4.47 -0.65 -4.97
CA PRO A 59 -5.74 -1.14 -5.51
C PRO A 59 -6.43 -2.19 -4.64
N ARG A 60 -5.74 -2.76 -3.64
CA ARG A 60 -6.32 -3.75 -2.72
C ARG A 60 -6.98 -3.13 -1.49
N CYS A 61 -6.33 -2.15 -0.88
CA CYS A 61 -6.76 -1.60 0.41
C CYS A 61 -6.99 -0.09 0.40
N GLY A 62 -6.64 0.60 -0.69
CA GLY A 62 -6.81 2.05 -0.83
C GLY A 62 -5.81 2.91 -0.04
N SER A 63 -4.88 2.30 0.69
CA SER A 63 -3.83 3.04 1.42
C SER A 63 -2.81 3.69 0.48
N HIS A 64 -2.12 4.73 0.97
CA HIS A 64 -1.02 5.38 0.28
C HIS A 64 0.11 4.41 -0.08
N THR A 65 0.66 4.63 -1.26
CA THR A 65 1.82 3.89 -1.75
C THR A 65 3.13 4.61 -1.39
N ALA A 66 4.24 3.89 -1.46
CA ALA A 66 5.57 4.44 -1.21
C ALA A 66 5.91 5.61 -2.14
N PHE A 67 5.44 5.58 -3.39
CA PHE A 67 5.69 6.66 -4.34
C PHE A 67 4.88 7.90 -4.03
N TYR A 68 3.65 7.76 -3.53
CA TYR A 68 2.87 8.90 -3.05
C TYR A 68 3.56 9.56 -1.85
N GLN A 69 3.97 8.78 -0.84
CA GLN A 69 4.68 9.34 0.32
C GLN A 69 6.02 9.99 -0.04
N ALA A 70 6.73 9.45 -1.05
CA ALA A 70 7.97 10.03 -1.55
C ALA A 70 7.74 11.25 -2.49
N GLY A 71 6.50 11.63 -2.76
CA GLY A 71 6.15 12.74 -3.66
C GLY A 71 6.44 12.48 -5.14
N LEU A 72 6.61 11.21 -5.53
CA LEU A 72 6.84 10.80 -6.93
C LEU A 72 5.54 10.72 -7.73
N VAL A 73 4.42 10.48 -7.05
CA VAL A 73 3.07 10.45 -7.62
C VAL A 73 2.18 11.33 -6.76
N SER A 74 1.26 12.07 -7.39
CA SER A 74 0.28 12.90 -6.71
C SER A 74 -1.14 12.51 -7.12
N SER A 75 -2.07 12.72 -6.20
CA SER A 75 -3.51 12.55 -6.42
C SER A 75 -4.24 13.75 -5.82
N PRO A 76 -5.25 14.30 -6.52
CA PRO A 76 -6.11 15.35 -5.95
C PRO A 76 -7.13 14.79 -4.94
N TYR A 77 -7.33 13.47 -4.91
CA TYR A 77 -8.25 12.79 -4.01
C TYR A 77 -7.56 12.38 -2.70
N PRO A 78 -8.30 12.33 -1.58
CA PRO A 78 -7.80 11.81 -0.30
C PRO A 78 -7.67 10.28 -0.31
N GLU A 79 -6.95 9.75 0.68
CA GLU A 79 -6.81 8.30 0.91
C GLU A 79 -8.18 7.64 1.10
N ASN A 80 -8.48 6.62 0.29
CA ASN A 80 -9.72 5.86 0.38
C ASN A 80 -9.45 4.47 0.96
N LYS A 81 -8.92 4.44 2.18
CA LYS A 81 -8.56 3.18 2.85
C LYS A 81 -9.82 2.38 3.16
N VAL A 82 -9.91 1.16 2.63
CA VAL A 82 -10.94 0.19 3.02
C VAL A 82 -10.59 -0.28 4.43
N LEU A 83 -11.15 0.39 5.41
CA LEU A 83 -11.12 -0.07 6.79
C LEU A 83 -12.09 -1.25 6.87
N GLN A 84 -11.60 -2.44 7.19
CA GLN A 84 -12.45 -3.40 7.88
C GLN A 84 -12.78 -2.75 9.22
N THR A 85 -13.91 -2.04 9.27
CA THR A 85 -14.51 -1.65 10.53
C THR A 85 -14.95 -2.94 11.17
N ASP A 86 -14.35 -3.26 12.31
CA ASP A 86 -14.77 -4.38 13.13
C ASP A 86 -16.28 -4.30 13.29
N GLU A 87 -16.96 -5.39 12.91
CA GLU A 87 -18.40 -5.62 13.00
C GLU A 87 -18.90 -5.67 14.46
N LEU A 88 -18.41 -4.79 15.33
CA LEU A 88 -19.05 -4.53 16.62
C LEU A 88 -20.44 -3.92 16.41
N ASP A 89 -20.65 -3.21 15.30
CA ASP A 89 -21.98 -2.73 14.89
C ASP A 89 -22.90 -3.86 14.39
N GLU A 90 -22.36 -5.00 13.93
CA GLU A 90 -23.21 -6.16 13.63
C GLU A 90 -23.66 -6.88 14.89
N MET A 91 -23.02 -6.67 16.05
CA MET A 91 -23.57 -7.16 17.31
C MET A 91 -24.74 -6.32 17.81
N ASN A 92 -25.11 -5.25 17.10
CA ASN A 92 -26.22 -4.39 17.50
C ASN A 92 -27.60 -5.06 17.28
N TRP A 93 -27.68 -6.16 16.53
CA TRP A 93 -28.91 -6.97 16.49
C TRP A 93 -29.18 -7.70 17.82
N PHE A 94 -28.14 -7.97 18.63
CA PHE A 94 -28.34 -8.49 19.99
C PHE A 94 -28.97 -7.46 20.94
N ASN A 95 -28.94 -6.18 20.57
CA ASN A 95 -29.66 -5.11 21.29
C ASN A 95 -31.09 -4.92 20.76
N HIS A 96 -31.56 -5.75 19.83
CA HIS A 96 -32.95 -5.68 19.37
C HIS A 96 -33.88 -5.99 20.54
N ARG A 97 -34.89 -5.13 20.74
CA ARG A 97 -35.81 -5.17 21.89
C ARG A 97 -36.41 -6.54 22.17
N PHE A 98 -36.58 -7.36 21.14
CA PHE A 98 -37.02 -8.76 21.24
C PHE A 98 -36.19 -9.64 22.20
N PHE A 99 -34.88 -9.38 22.35
CA PHE A 99 -33.99 -10.14 23.24
C PHE A 99 -33.75 -9.46 24.60
N LEU A 100 -34.38 -8.30 24.85
CA LEU A 100 -34.21 -7.51 26.08
C LEU A 100 -35.41 -7.61 27.05
N ASP A 101 -36.48 -8.28 26.65
CA ASP A 101 -37.66 -8.51 27.47
C ASP A 101 -37.63 -9.97 27.99
N ASP A 102 -37.20 -10.15 29.26
CA ASP A 102 -37.46 -11.37 30.07
C ASP A 102 -38.95 -11.47 30.45
#